data_AF-A0A7M7PSS5-F1
#
_entry.id   AF-A0A7M7PSS5-F1
#
_cell.length_a   1.000
_cell.length_b   1.000
_cell.length_c   1.000
_cell.angle_alpha   90.00
_cell.angle_beta   90.00
_cell.angle_gamma   90.00
#
_symmetry.space_group_name_H-M   'P 1'
#
loop_
_entity.id
_entity.type
_entity.pdbx_description
1 polymer ?
#
loop_
_entity_poly.entity_id
_entity_poly.type
_entity_poly.pdbx_seq_one_letter_code
_entity_poly.pdbx_strand_id
1 'polypeptide(L)'
;MTSSEWDWFCGVNYTLDSGTGLNNSCLINGIIVVPQLGFIFFSSVFLVLLASCSSRQSLKDSKYLLRLPGHTPRWLLTYVLLILTLSFIAEGILTNDTFLANSLPQQPHLYVAGVMCGACGVLQNSDQPDDTKKENMNFFHDYEPLPSSLTYWWMDWLFTLGYRKPIEPSDLGSIPDKHTADAIHAIFKKNYLNEKKRAQVKGQNMNFWRVYIRTYGVRMMTAGMFKLTADMLQFVGPLCISGIVNFVTAGEKKIPSPHHVTVTEFLANGYVLVGCITVSAFTRHTFDQTYYYWTAVEGVHIKSAIQVRGYNKS
;
A
#
# COMPACT_ATOMS: atom_id res chain seq x y z
N MET A 1 -25.19 28.42 -19.20
CA MET A 1 -24.68 28.61 -17.83
C MET A 1 -24.01 29.96 -17.79
N THR A 2 -24.49 30.84 -16.93
CA THR A 2 -23.91 32.18 -16.69
C THR A 2 -22.66 32.04 -15.83
N SER A 3 -21.62 32.83 -16.10
CA SER A 3 -20.30 32.74 -15.44
C SER A 3 -20.40 32.80 -13.91
N SER A 4 -21.31 33.63 -13.39
CA SER A 4 -21.47 33.93 -11.96
C SER A 4 -21.72 32.73 -11.03
N GLU A 5 -22.22 31.60 -11.53
CA GLU A 5 -22.53 30.43 -10.68
C GLU A 5 -21.28 29.59 -10.34
N TRP A 6 -20.22 29.72 -11.14
CA TRP A 6 -19.01 28.91 -11.01
C TRP A 6 -17.80 29.69 -10.51
N ASP A 7 -17.90 31.01 -10.34
CA ASP A 7 -16.80 31.89 -9.91
C ASP A 7 -16.15 31.45 -8.58
N TRP A 8 -16.91 30.83 -7.66
CA TRP A 8 -16.40 30.32 -6.39
C TRP A 8 -15.48 29.09 -6.53
N PHE A 9 -15.62 28.33 -7.63
CA PHE A 9 -14.86 27.10 -7.90
C PHE A 9 -13.76 27.36 -8.95
N CYS A 10 -14.06 28.18 -9.95
CA CYS A 10 -13.19 28.47 -11.08
C CYS A 10 -12.29 29.71 -10.88
N GLY A 11 -12.66 30.64 -9.98
CA GLY A 11 -12.01 31.94 -9.83
C GLY A 11 -12.46 32.94 -10.91
N VAL A 12 -12.46 34.24 -10.60
CA VAL A 12 -12.91 35.28 -11.55
C VAL A 12 -11.86 35.50 -12.65
N ASN A 13 -12.30 35.51 -13.91
CA ASN A 13 -11.47 35.55 -15.14
C ASN A 13 -10.44 34.42 -15.21
N TYR A 14 -10.84 33.30 -15.84
CA TYR A 14 -10.00 32.11 -16.06
C TYR A 14 -8.85 32.41 -17.05
N THR A 15 -7.76 33.02 -16.59
CA THR A 15 -6.70 33.56 -17.47
C THR A 15 -5.81 32.51 -18.14
N LEU A 16 -5.75 31.27 -17.63
CA LEU A 16 -4.94 30.21 -18.22
C LEU A 16 -5.66 29.45 -19.34
N ASP A 17 -6.97 29.23 -19.22
CA ASP A 17 -7.77 28.47 -20.19
C ASP A 17 -8.93 29.31 -20.74
N SER A 18 -8.65 30.05 -21.82
CA SER A 18 -9.65 30.81 -22.58
C SER A 18 -10.53 29.92 -23.48
N GLY A 19 -10.61 28.61 -23.20
CA GLY A 19 -11.37 27.64 -23.99
C GLY A 19 -12.87 27.68 -23.67
N THR A 20 -13.70 27.46 -24.69
CA THR A 20 -15.16 27.34 -24.54
C THR A 20 -15.59 25.88 -24.45
N GLY A 21 -16.63 25.60 -23.65
CA GLY A 21 -17.17 24.24 -23.49
C GLY A 21 -16.15 23.26 -22.91
N LEU A 22 -15.97 22.10 -23.57
CA LEU A 22 -15.05 21.04 -23.14
C LEU A 22 -13.57 21.41 -23.23
N ASN A 23 -13.20 22.59 -23.74
CA ASN A 23 -11.83 23.10 -23.70
C ASN A 23 -11.56 23.97 -22.46
N ASN A 24 -12.46 23.99 -21.47
CA ASN A 24 -12.30 24.71 -20.22
C ASN A 24 -11.93 23.73 -19.09
N SER A 25 -10.71 23.83 -18.56
CA SER A 25 -10.20 22.91 -17.51
C SER A 25 -11.01 22.99 -16.21
N CYS A 26 -11.57 24.14 -15.85
CA CYS A 26 -12.45 24.22 -14.68
C CYS A 26 -13.74 23.42 -14.88
N LEU A 27 -14.37 23.52 -16.06
CA LEU A 27 -15.56 22.72 -16.37
C LEU A 27 -15.27 21.22 -16.37
N ILE A 28 -14.12 20.80 -16.91
CA ILE A 28 -13.67 19.40 -16.84
C ILE A 28 -13.51 18.95 -15.38
N ASN A 29 -12.79 19.72 -14.56
CA ASN A 29 -12.57 19.37 -13.15
C ASN A 29 -13.89 19.35 -12.35
N GLY A 30 -14.83 20.24 -12.66
CA GLY A 30 -16.20 20.21 -12.11
C GLY A 30 -16.96 18.94 -12.46
N ILE A 31 -16.89 18.49 -13.73
CA ILE A 31 -17.50 17.23 -14.18
C ILE A 31 -16.86 16.02 -13.48
N ILE A 32 -15.53 16.01 -13.27
CA ILE A 32 -14.82 14.93 -12.58
C ILE A 32 -15.27 14.77 -11.12
N VAL A 33 -15.61 15.86 -10.44
CA VAL A 33 -16.06 15.86 -9.03
C VAL A 33 -17.45 15.23 -8.85
N VAL A 34 -18.35 15.34 -9.84
CA VAL A 34 -19.75 14.89 -9.70
C VAL A 34 -19.90 13.37 -9.44
N PRO A 35 -19.26 12.45 -10.20
CA PRO A 35 -19.30 11.01 -9.91
C PRO A 35 -18.71 10.67 -8.53
N GLN A 36 -17.69 11.40 -8.09
CA GLN A 36 -17.00 11.17 -6.81
C GLN A 36 -17.89 11.53 -5.62
N LEU A 37 -18.56 12.70 -5.69
CA LEU A 37 -19.60 13.09 -4.72
C LEU A 37 -20.73 12.06 -4.66
N GLY A 38 -21.20 11.59 -5.82
CA GLY A 38 -22.20 10.53 -5.90
C GLY A 38 -21.76 9.25 -5.20
N PHE A 39 -20.54 8.76 -5.51
CA PHE A 39 -19.99 7.55 -4.89
C PHE A 39 -19.89 7.67 -3.36
N ILE A 40 -19.37 8.79 -2.85
CA ILE A 40 -19.24 9.03 -1.41
C ILE A 40 -20.62 9.06 -0.76
N PHE A 41 -21.58 9.81 -1.33
CA PHE A 41 -22.94 9.90 -0.80
C PHE A 41 -23.63 8.53 -0.74
N PHE A 42 -23.68 7.79 -1.84
CA PHE A 42 -24.32 6.46 -1.88
C PHE A 42 -23.60 5.46 -0.98
N SER A 43 -22.27 5.50 -0.90
CA SER A 43 -21.48 4.65 0.00
C SER A 43 -21.75 4.96 1.48
N SER A 44 -21.80 6.23 1.86
CA SER A 44 -22.12 6.65 3.23
C SER A 44 -23.54 6.25 3.63
N VAL A 45 -24.53 6.47 2.75
CA VAL A 45 -25.91 6.02 2.97
C VAL A 45 -25.96 4.49 3.12
N PHE A 46 -25.28 3.74 2.25
CA PHE A 46 -25.22 2.27 2.34
C PHE A 46 -24.59 1.78 3.65
N LEU A 47 -23.48 2.38 4.10
CA LEU A 47 -22.84 2.05 5.37
C LEU A 47 -23.73 2.36 6.59
N VAL A 48 -24.43 3.50 6.58
CA VAL A 48 -25.36 3.88 7.67
C VAL A 48 -26.57 2.94 7.69
N LEU A 49 -27.09 2.54 6.53
CA LEU A 49 -28.17 1.54 6.44
C LEU A 49 -27.69 0.17 6.92
N LEU A 50 -26.49 -0.27 6.53
CA LEU A 50 -25.90 -1.51 7.04
C LEU A 50 -25.73 -1.47 8.56
N ALA A 51 -25.16 -0.41 9.12
CA ALA A 51 -25.00 -0.24 10.57
C ALA A 51 -26.34 -0.23 11.32
N SER A 52 -27.37 0.39 10.74
CA SER A 52 -28.71 0.46 11.34
C SER A 52 -29.45 -0.89 11.30
N CYS A 53 -29.21 -1.69 10.25
CA CYS A 53 -29.77 -3.04 10.10
C CYS A 53 -28.99 -4.07 10.93
N SER A 54 -27.65 -4.02 10.96
CA SER A 54 -26.81 -4.90 11.75
C SER A 54 -26.90 -4.61 13.26
N SER A 55 -27.17 -3.37 13.67
CA SER A 55 -27.55 -3.08 15.06
C SER A 55 -28.83 -3.83 15.51
N ARG A 56 -29.66 -4.32 14.57
CA ARG A 56 -30.88 -5.10 14.85
C ARG A 56 -30.71 -6.60 14.57
N GLN A 57 -29.71 -6.99 13.80
CA GLN A 57 -29.34 -8.38 13.55
C GLN A 57 -27.98 -8.65 14.19
N SER A 58 -27.99 -9.35 15.32
CA SER A 58 -26.78 -9.91 15.94
C SER A 58 -26.05 -10.84 14.94
N LEU A 59 -25.21 -10.23 14.12
CA LEU A 59 -24.26 -10.90 13.25
C LEU A 59 -23.27 -11.58 14.18
N LYS A 60 -23.46 -12.89 14.39
CA LYS A 60 -22.48 -13.73 15.06
C LYS A 60 -21.11 -13.47 14.45
N ASP A 61 -20.09 -13.26 15.27
CA ASP A 61 -18.73 -12.95 14.85
C ASP A 61 -18.21 -13.97 13.83
N SER A 62 -18.36 -13.62 12.55
CA SER A 62 -17.91 -14.43 11.43
C SER A 62 -16.41 -14.20 11.28
N LYS A 63 -15.60 -15.13 11.82
CA LYS A 63 -14.12 -15.13 11.77
C LYS A 63 -13.54 -15.34 10.34
N TYR A 64 -14.25 -14.93 9.29
CA TYR A 64 -14.01 -15.35 7.92
C TYR A 64 -13.88 -14.13 6.99
N LEU A 65 -12.83 -14.15 6.16
CA LEU A 65 -12.42 -13.04 5.30
C LEU A 65 -11.91 -13.53 3.91
N LEU A 66 -12.68 -13.37 2.82
CA LEU A 66 -12.31 -13.74 1.44
C LEU A 66 -11.31 -12.77 0.85
N ARG A 67 -10.39 -13.34 0.09
CA ARG A 67 -9.59 -12.62 -0.89
C ARG A 67 -10.17 -12.88 -2.29
N LEU A 68 -10.82 -11.89 -2.89
CA LEU A 68 -11.21 -11.95 -4.31
C LEU A 68 -9.96 -12.09 -5.20
N PRO A 69 -10.04 -12.75 -6.37
CA PRO A 69 -8.93 -12.76 -7.32
C PRO A 69 -8.59 -11.33 -7.74
N GLY A 70 -7.29 -11.00 -7.78
CA GLY A 70 -6.82 -9.63 -8.05
C GLY A 70 -6.71 -8.70 -6.84
N HIS A 71 -6.97 -9.17 -5.61
CA HIS A 71 -6.90 -8.33 -4.40
C HIS A 71 -5.54 -7.66 -4.16
N THR A 72 -4.41 -8.37 -4.34
CA THR A 72 -3.08 -7.77 -4.12
C THR A 72 -2.75 -6.70 -5.17
N PRO A 73 -2.91 -6.95 -6.49
CA PRO A 73 -2.77 -5.90 -7.50
C PRO A 73 -3.68 -4.69 -7.27
N ARG A 74 -4.93 -4.90 -6.80
CA ARG A 74 -5.83 -3.80 -6.42
C ARG A 74 -5.21 -2.89 -5.38
N TRP A 75 -4.76 -3.41 -4.24
CA TRP A 75 -4.18 -2.57 -3.18
C TRP A 75 -2.87 -1.89 -3.58
N LEU A 76 -2.04 -2.55 -4.40
CA LEU A 76 -0.84 -1.93 -4.96
C LEU A 76 -1.20 -0.78 -5.92
N LEU A 77 -2.22 -0.95 -6.76
CA LEU A 77 -2.75 0.11 -7.63
C LEU A 77 -3.35 1.25 -6.79
N THR A 78 -4.14 0.96 -5.76
CA THR A 78 -4.68 1.97 -4.84
C THR A 78 -3.58 2.78 -4.17
N TYR A 79 -2.46 2.15 -3.79
CA TYR A 79 -1.30 2.84 -3.21
C TYR A 79 -0.61 3.78 -4.22
N VAL A 80 -0.40 3.32 -5.46
CA VAL A 80 0.16 4.17 -6.54
C VAL A 80 -0.78 5.34 -6.86
N LEU A 81 -2.09 5.08 -6.96
CA LEU A 81 -3.10 6.12 -7.19
C LEU A 81 -3.14 7.13 -6.04
N LEU A 82 -2.98 6.71 -4.78
CA LEU A 82 -2.90 7.62 -3.63
C LEU A 82 -1.68 8.55 -3.71
N ILE A 83 -0.51 8.05 -4.13
CA ILE A 83 0.66 8.91 -4.35
C ILE A 83 0.40 9.91 -5.48
N LEU A 84 -0.19 9.45 -6.59
CA LEU A 84 -0.54 10.33 -7.71
C LEU A 84 -1.55 11.39 -7.32
N THR A 85 -2.63 11.07 -6.58
CA THR A 85 -3.60 12.07 -6.14
C THR A 85 -2.99 13.07 -5.16
N LEU A 86 -2.10 12.64 -4.26
CA LEU A 86 -1.34 13.58 -3.41
C LEU A 86 -0.44 14.52 -4.23
N SER A 87 0.21 14.03 -5.29
CA SER A 87 0.96 14.88 -6.22
C SER A 87 0.06 15.87 -6.98
N PHE A 88 -1.09 15.44 -7.51
CA PHE A 88 -2.06 16.33 -8.16
C PHE A 88 -2.60 17.41 -7.20
N ILE A 89 -2.91 17.05 -5.95
CA ILE A 89 -3.35 18.01 -4.92
C ILE A 89 -2.25 19.03 -4.64
N ALA A 90 -0.99 18.58 -4.50
CA ALA A 90 0.14 19.47 -4.30
C ALA A 90 0.37 20.41 -5.49
N GLU A 91 0.33 19.90 -6.73
CA GLU A 91 0.45 20.69 -7.96
C GLU A 91 -0.65 21.76 -8.05
N GLY A 92 -1.90 21.37 -7.74
CA GLY A 92 -3.05 22.28 -7.74
C GLY A 92 -2.95 23.37 -6.67
N ILE A 93 -2.45 23.05 -5.48
CA ILE A 93 -2.19 24.04 -4.41
C ILE A 93 -1.07 25.00 -4.82
N LEU A 94 0.08 24.49 -5.27
CA LEU A 94 1.21 25.33 -5.71
C LEU A 94 0.82 26.23 -6.89
N THR A 95 0.02 25.73 -7.84
CA THR A 95 -0.49 26.51 -8.97
C THR A 95 -1.42 27.62 -8.48
N ASN A 96 -2.35 27.30 -7.57
CA ASN A 96 -3.21 28.29 -6.92
C ASN A 96 -2.42 29.38 -6.17
N ASP A 97 -1.32 29.03 -5.50
CA ASP A 97 -0.48 30.01 -4.81
C ASP A 97 0.15 31.03 -5.78
N THR A 98 0.42 30.66 -7.05
CA THR A 98 0.86 31.64 -8.06
C THR A 98 -0.22 32.67 -8.38
N PHE A 99 -1.50 32.30 -8.35
CA PHE A 99 -2.61 33.24 -8.52
C PHE A 99 -2.72 34.19 -7.32
N LEU A 100 -2.69 33.65 -6.11
CA LEU A 100 -2.73 34.45 -4.88
C LEU A 100 -1.56 35.44 -4.79
N ALA A 101 -0.34 35.03 -5.21
CA ALA A 101 0.82 35.91 -5.27
C ALA A 101 0.66 37.09 -6.25
N ASN A 102 -0.19 36.96 -7.27
CA ASN A 102 -0.55 38.02 -8.22
C ASN A 102 -1.81 38.81 -7.79
N SER A 103 -2.28 38.64 -6.55
CA SER A 103 -3.54 39.23 -6.04
C SER A 103 -4.80 38.83 -6.83
N LEU A 104 -4.77 37.65 -7.47
CA LEU A 104 -5.91 37.06 -8.17
C LEU A 104 -6.73 36.18 -7.23
N PRO A 105 -8.02 35.94 -7.54
CA PRO A 105 -8.88 35.07 -6.73
C PRO A 105 -8.37 33.62 -6.70
N GLN A 106 -8.71 32.91 -5.62
CA GLN A 106 -8.42 31.50 -5.44
C GLN A 106 -9.06 30.65 -6.55
N GLN A 107 -8.42 29.54 -6.91
CA GLN A 107 -8.89 28.59 -7.93
C GLN A 107 -9.05 27.17 -7.35
N PRO A 108 -10.13 26.90 -6.57
CA PRO A 108 -10.35 25.59 -5.94
C PRO A 108 -10.37 24.39 -6.89
N HIS A 109 -10.85 24.58 -8.13
CA HIS A 109 -10.94 23.52 -9.13
C HIS A 109 -9.61 22.80 -9.43
N LEU A 110 -8.47 23.42 -9.16
CA LEU A 110 -7.14 22.84 -9.41
C LEU A 110 -6.78 21.70 -8.44
N TYR A 111 -7.28 21.73 -7.19
CA TYR A 111 -6.94 20.72 -6.17
C TYR A 111 -8.17 19.95 -5.64
N VAL A 112 -9.37 20.51 -5.68
CA VAL A 112 -10.59 19.86 -5.14
C VAL A 112 -10.88 18.53 -5.85
N ALA A 113 -10.69 18.45 -7.18
CA ALA A 113 -10.88 17.20 -7.94
C ALA A 113 -9.92 16.08 -7.48
N GLY A 114 -8.68 16.42 -7.08
CA GLY A 114 -7.71 15.48 -6.52
C GLY A 114 -8.13 14.97 -5.13
N VAL A 115 -8.57 15.87 -4.25
CA VAL A 115 -9.06 15.53 -2.91
C VAL A 115 -10.25 14.56 -2.98
N MET A 116 -11.23 14.87 -3.83
CA MET A 116 -12.44 14.07 -3.99
C MET A 116 -12.17 12.69 -4.62
N CYS A 117 -11.17 12.58 -5.50
CA CYS A 117 -10.72 11.30 -6.05
C CYS A 117 -10.15 10.36 -4.97
N GLY A 118 -9.36 10.89 -4.03
CA GLY A 118 -8.72 10.10 -2.97
C GLY A 118 -9.70 9.42 -2.00
N ALA A 119 -10.86 10.03 -1.74
CA ALA A 119 -11.84 9.54 -0.77
C ALA A 119 -12.61 8.27 -1.24
N CYS A 120 -12.63 7.97 -2.53
CA CYS A 120 -13.45 6.88 -3.09
C CYS A 120 -12.79 5.48 -3.04
N GLY A 121 -11.54 5.36 -2.61
CA GLY A 121 -10.74 4.14 -2.78
C GLY A 121 -11.05 2.95 -1.86
N VAL A 122 -11.76 3.16 -0.74
CA VAL A 122 -11.73 2.26 0.43
C VAL A 122 -13.09 1.63 0.75
N LEU A 123 -13.60 0.79 -0.16
CA LEU A 123 -14.63 -0.20 0.17
C LEU A 123 -14.39 -1.52 -0.58
N GLN A 124 -14.27 -2.63 0.17
CA GLN A 124 -14.54 -3.99 -0.31
C GLN A 124 -14.82 -4.96 0.85
N ASN A 125 -15.86 -5.79 0.70
CA ASN A 125 -16.21 -6.90 1.59
C ASN A 125 -15.50 -8.22 1.22
N SER A 126 -15.53 -9.19 2.15
CA SER A 126 -14.70 -10.40 2.14
C SER A 126 -15.36 -11.60 2.90
N ASP A 127 -15.57 -12.76 2.23
CA ASP A 127 -16.15 -14.09 2.65
C ASP A 127 -15.13 -15.21 3.14
N GLN A 128 -14.77 -16.32 2.44
CA GLN A 128 -13.84 -17.39 2.98
C GLN A 128 -13.01 -18.27 1.97
N PRO A 129 -11.68 -18.54 2.16
CA PRO A 129 -10.95 -19.69 1.58
C PRO A 129 -10.86 -20.92 2.54
N ASP A 130 -10.89 -22.15 1.99
CA ASP A 130 -11.17 -23.39 2.74
C ASP A 130 -10.28 -23.71 3.97
N ASP A 131 -8.97 -23.42 3.93
CA ASP A 131 -8.03 -23.72 5.03
C ASP A 131 -8.41 -23.04 6.36
N THR A 132 -9.20 -21.96 6.32
CA THR A 132 -9.62 -21.18 7.50
C THR A 132 -10.70 -21.88 8.35
N LYS A 133 -11.15 -23.08 7.94
CA LYS A 133 -12.15 -23.90 8.66
C LYS A 133 -11.55 -24.72 9.81
N LYS A 134 -10.25 -24.61 10.07
CA LYS A 134 -9.60 -25.29 11.21
C LYS A 134 -10.03 -24.69 12.54
N GLU A 135 -10.33 -25.57 13.49
CA GLU A 135 -10.68 -25.19 14.85
C GLU A 135 -9.53 -24.38 15.49
N ASN A 136 -9.85 -23.21 16.01
CA ASN A 136 -8.92 -22.29 16.68
C ASN A 136 -7.67 -21.89 15.85
N MET A 137 -7.77 -21.65 14.54
CA MET A 137 -6.70 -20.96 13.81
C MET A 137 -6.73 -19.45 14.15
N ASN A 138 -5.64 -18.91 14.69
CA ASN A 138 -5.51 -17.49 15.05
C ASN A 138 -4.41 -16.74 14.28
N PHE A 139 -3.65 -17.42 13.40
CA PHE A 139 -2.64 -16.82 12.53
C PHE A 139 -3.25 -16.47 11.16
N PHE A 140 -3.49 -15.17 10.91
CA PHE A 140 -4.25 -14.72 9.74
C PHE A 140 -3.45 -13.99 8.66
N HIS A 141 -2.15 -13.72 8.86
CA HIS A 141 -1.30 -12.85 8.02
C HIS A 141 -1.54 -12.92 6.49
N ASP A 142 -1.74 -14.10 5.94
CA ASP A 142 -1.85 -14.34 4.49
C ASP A 142 -3.28 -14.19 3.93
N TYR A 143 -4.28 -14.24 4.81
CA TYR A 143 -5.70 -14.10 4.48
C TYR A 143 -6.15 -12.64 4.58
N GLU A 144 -5.51 -11.88 5.48
CA GLU A 144 -5.73 -10.46 5.75
C GLU A 144 -5.59 -9.53 4.52
N PRO A 145 -6.25 -8.35 4.54
CA PRO A 145 -6.07 -7.34 3.51
C PRO A 145 -4.64 -6.81 3.49
N LEU A 146 -4.17 -6.34 2.33
CA LEU A 146 -2.77 -5.90 2.19
C LEU A 146 -2.38 -4.82 3.22
N PRO A 147 -3.21 -3.81 3.55
CA PRO A 147 -2.89 -2.87 4.62
C PRO A 147 -2.73 -3.54 5.99
N SER A 148 -3.67 -4.42 6.40
CA SER A 148 -3.62 -5.15 7.68
C SER A 148 -2.40 -6.06 7.79
N SER A 149 -2.07 -6.75 6.69
CA SER A 149 -0.88 -7.59 6.57
C SER A 149 0.42 -6.77 6.70
N LEU A 150 0.50 -5.61 6.02
CA LEU A 150 1.69 -4.75 6.04
C LEU A 150 1.88 -3.98 7.36
N THR A 151 0.80 -3.62 8.06
CA THR A 151 0.86 -2.92 9.35
C THR A 151 0.79 -3.86 10.56
N TYR A 152 0.66 -5.17 10.35
CA TYR A 152 0.40 -6.19 11.37
C TYR A 152 -0.85 -5.93 12.22
N TRP A 153 -1.84 -5.22 11.68
CA TRP A 153 -3.08 -4.88 12.39
C TRP A 153 -3.82 -6.12 12.91
N TRP A 154 -3.78 -7.23 12.17
CA TRP A 154 -4.34 -8.52 12.57
C TRP A 154 -3.74 -9.12 13.85
N MET A 155 -2.62 -8.58 14.37
CA MET A 155 -2.02 -8.98 15.64
C MET A 155 -2.53 -8.17 16.84
N ASP A 156 -3.37 -7.14 16.64
CA ASP A 156 -3.86 -6.25 17.71
C ASP A 156 -4.57 -7.03 18.84
N TRP A 157 -5.38 -8.03 18.49
CA TRP A 157 -6.05 -8.88 19.48
C TRP A 157 -5.04 -9.63 20.38
N LEU A 158 -3.89 -10.03 19.83
CA LEU A 158 -2.86 -10.79 20.55
C LEU A 158 -2.08 -9.88 21.52
N PHE A 159 -1.77 -8.65 21.09
CA PHE A 159 -1.17 -7.65 21.99
C PHE A 159 -2.14 -7.24 23.10
N THR A 160 -3.42 -7.05 22.77
CA THR A 160 -4.49 -6.79 23.75
C THR A 160 -4.68 -7.97 24.71
N LEU A 161 -4.55 -9.21 24.24
CA LEU A 161 -4.60 -10.40 25.10
C LEU A 161 -3.39 -10.46 26.04
N GLY A 162 -2.18 -10.25 25.51
CA GLY A 162 -0.93 -10.23 26.28
C GLY A 162 -0.85 -9.13 27.34
N TYR A 163 -1.55 -8.02 27.14
CA TYR A 163 -1.74 -6.98 28.17
C TYR A 163 -2.65 -7.44 29.32
N ARG A 164 -3.64 -8.31 29.04
CA ARG A 164 -4.63 -8.79 30.03
C ARG A 164 -4.18 -10.03 30.78
N LYS A 165 -3.45 -10.95 30.12
CA LYS A 165 -2.91 -12.17 30.73
C LYS A 165 -1.59 -12.60 30.08
N PRO A 166 -0.73 -13.36 30.77
CA PRO A 166 0.38 -14.08 30.14
C PRO A 166 -0.15 -14.96 29.00
N ILE A 167 0.54 -14.95 27.85
CA ILE A 167 0.14 -15.71 26.67
C ILE A 167 0.54 -17.18 26.85
N GLU A 168 -0.42 -18.08 26.75
CA GLU A 168 -0.19 -19.53 26.80
C GLU A 168 -0.15 -20.13 25.37
N PRO A 169 0.53 -21.26 25.14
CA PRO A 169 0.54 -21.92 23.82
C PRO A 169 -0.85 -22.31 23.30
N SER A 170 -1.81 -22.53 24.21
CA SER A 170 -3.24 -22.75 23.95
C SER A 170 -3.93 -21.55 23.29
N ASP A 171 -3.51 -20.31 23.58
CA ASP A 171 -4.11 -19.09 23.04
C ASP A 171 -3.71 -18.81 21.59
N LEU A 172 -2.52 -19.27 21.19
CA LEU A 172 -1.94 -18.98 19.88
C LEU A 172 -2.63 -19.74 18.73
N GLY A 173 -3.36 -20.81 19.05
CA GLY A 173 -4.13 -21.57 18.07
C GLY A 173 -3.28 -22.37 17.08
N SER A 174 -3.93 -22.81 16.00
CA SER A 174 -3.27 -23.56 14.91
C SER A 174 -2.66 -22.62 13.85
N ILE A 175 -1.69 -23.16 13.10
CA ILE A 175 -1.05 -22.49 11.95
C ILE A 175 -1.66 -22.98 10.61
N PRO A 176 -1.59 -22.16 9.53
CA PRO A 176 -2.01 -22.55 8.19
C PRO A 176 -1.25 -23.77 7.65
N ASP A 177 -1.90 -24.59 6.81
CA ASP A 177 -1.30 -25.83 6.28
C ASP A 177 0.04 -25.62 5.58
N LYS A 178 0.18 -24.54 4.80
CA LYS A 178 1.42 -24.18 4.11
C LYS A 178 2.63 -23.92 5.03
N HIS A 179 2.39 -23.68 6.32
CA HIS A 179 3.41 -23.44 7.35
C HIS A 179 3.64 -24.67 8.25
N THR A 180 2.90 -25.76 8.04
CA THR A 180 3.10 -27.02 8.77
C THR A 180 4.40 -27.71 8.37
N ALA A 181 5.00 -28.44 9.31
CA ALA A 181 6.24 -29.17 9.09
C ALA A 181 6.12 -30.18 7.93
N ASP A 182 4.97 -30.84 7.79
CA ASP A 182 4.73 -31.83 6.73
C ASP A 182 4.64 -31.20 5.34
N ALA A 183 3.89 -30.10 5.17
CA ALA A 183 3.80 -29.40 3.89
C ALA A 183 5.16 -28.84 3.46
N ILE A 184 5.88 -28.20 4.39
CA ILE A 184 7.23 -27.67 4.16
C ILE A 184 8.20 -28.81 3.79
N HIS A 185 8.18 -29.91 4.55
CA HIS A 185 9.06 -31.05 4.31
C HIS A 185 8.71 -31.76 2.99
N ALA A 186 7.44 -31.86 2.59
CA ALA A 186 7.02 -32.46 1.32
C ALA A 186 7.60 -31.70 0.11
N ILE A 187 7.54 -30.36 0.12
CA ILE A 187 8.11 -29.51 -0.94
C ILE A 187 9.64 -29.67 -0.99
N PHE A 188 10.31 -29.60 0.17
CA PHE A 188 11.76 -29.80 0.27
C PHE A 188 12.19 -31.20 -0.21
N LYS A 189 11.50 -32.25 0.23
CA LYS A 189 11.74 -33.66 -0.13
C LYS A 189 11.58 -33.90 -1.63
N LYS A 190 10.58 -33.29 -2.27
CA LYS A 190 10.39 -33.32 -3.74
C LYS A 190 11.61 -32.77 -4.47
N ASN A 191 12.07 -31.57 -4.09
CA ASN A 191 13.24 -30.93 -4.71
C ASN A 191 14.55 -31.69 -4.42
N TYR A 192 14.70 -32.21 -3.20
CA TYR A 192 15.82 -33.06 -2.80
C TYR A 192 15.91 -34.34 -3.64
N LEU A 193 14.79 -35.05 -3.82
CA LEU A 193 14.75 -36.29 -4.61
C LEU A 193 15.04 -36.03 -6.10
N ASN A 194 14.54 -34.91 -6.64
CA ASN A 194 14.84 -34.49 -8.01
C ASN A 194 16.34 -34.22 -8.20
N GLU A 195 17.00 -33.57 -7.22
CA GLU A 195 18.45 -33.36 -7.29
C GLU A 195 19.25 -34.65 -7.07
N LYS A 196 18.81 -35.55 -6.19
CA LYS A 196 19.42 -36.87 -6.02
C LYS A 196 19.40 -37.68 -7.33
N LYS A 197 18.26 -37.72 -8.03
CA LYS A 197 18.15 -38.38 -9.35
C LYS A 197 19.11 -37.76 -10.38
N ARG A 198 19.16 -36.42 -10.47
CA ARG A 198 20.08 -35.70 -11.36
C ARG A 198 21.55 -36.00 -11.04
N ALA A 199 21.91 -36.02 -9.75
CA ALA A 199 23.26 -36.30 -9.27
C ALA A 199 23.71 -37.72 -9.67
N GLN A 200 22.83 -38.72 -9.46
CA GLN A 200 23.05 -40.10 -9.89
C GLN A 200 23.26 -40.22 -11.41
N VAL A 201 22.39 -39.62 -12.23
CA VAL A 201 22.50 -39.65 -13.71
C VAL A 201 23.78 -38.98 -14.22
N LYS A 202 24.31 -37.99 -13.50
CA LYS A 202 25.54 -37.27 -13.88
C LYS A 202 26.82 -37.83 -13.26
N GLY A 203 26.75 -38.86 -12.42
CA GLY A 203 27.90 -39.35 -11.64
C GLY A 203 28.49 -38.29 -10.70
N GLN A 204 27.68 -37.31 -10.27
CA GLN A 204 28.12 -36.16 -9.47
C GLN A 204 27.62 -36.27 -8.03
N ASN A 205 28.35 -35.66 -7.09
CA ASN A 205 27.88 -35.50 -5.72
C ASN A 205 26.68 -34.56 -5.66
N MET A 206 25.72 -34.88 -4.79
CA MET A 206 24.47 -34.12 -4.65
C MET A 206 24.72 -32.73 -4.04
N ASN A 207 24.30 -31.67 -4.74
CA ASN A 207 24.51 -30.29 -4.30
C ASN A 207 23.30 -29.76 -3.49
N PHE A 208 23.46 -29.67 -2.17
CA PHE A 208 22.42 -29.14 -1.26
C PHE A 208 22.05 -27.67 -1.52
N TRP A 209 23.00 -26.81 -1.92
CA TRP A 209 22.70 -25.41 -2.27
C TRP A 209 21.73 -25.31 -3.44
N ARG A 210 21.79 -26.24 -4.41
CA ARG A 210 20.85 -26.28 -5.52
C ARG A 210 19.43 -26.69 -5.08
N VAL A 211 19.31 -27.57 -4.09
CA VAL A 211 18.01 -27.93 -3.47
C VAL A 211 17.45 -26.72 -2.73
N TYR A 212 18.27 -26.02 -1.96
CA TYR A 212 17.92 -24.79 -1.24
C TYR A 212 17.39 -23.71 -2.20
N ILE A 213 18.18 -23.33 -3.21
CA ILE A 213 17.83 -22.27 -4.18
C ILE A 213 16.53 -22.62 -4.94
N ARG A 214 16.31 -23.89 -5.29
CA ARG A 214 15.06 -24.31 -5.95
C ARG A 214 13.84 -24.34 -5.03
N THR A 215 14.02 -24.44 -3.72
CA THR A 215 12.92 -24.55 -2.75
C THR A 215 12.50 -23.18 -2.24
N TYR A 216 13.48 -22.35 -1.85
CA TYR A 216 13.25 -21.08 -1.16
C TYR A 216 13.77 -19.86 -1.94
N GLY A 217 14.62 -20.07 -2.96
CA GLY A 217 15.37 -19.00 -3.63
C GLY A 217 14.52 -17.97 -4.35
N VAL A 218 13.34 -18.33 -4.88
CA VAL A 218 12.43 -17.35 -5.52
C VAL A 218 11.91 -16.35 -4.49
N ARG A 219 11.41 -16.83 -3.34
CA ARG A 219 10.91 -15.97 -2.25
C ARG A 219 12.02 -15.15 -1.60
N MET A 220 13.19 -15.75 -1.44
CA MET A 220 14.39 -15.07 -0.92
C MET A 220 14.87 -13.96 -1.87
N MET A 221 14.83 -14.20 -3.18
CA MET A 221 15.16 -13.19 -4.19
C MET A 221 14.17 -12.02 -4.17
N THR A 222 12.86 -12.29 -4.13
CA THR A 222 11.85 -11.23 -4.03
C THR A 222 11.96 -10.43 -2.74
N ALA A 223 12.29 -11.07 -1.61
CA ALA A 223 12.59 -10.36 -0.36
C ALA A 223 13.83 -9.46 -0.54
N GLY A 224 14.90 -9.96 -1.17
CA GLY A 224 16.08 -9.15 -1.51
C GLY A 224 15.77 -7.94 -2.38
N MET A 225 14.82 -8.04 -3.33
CA MET A 225 14.37 -6.90 -4.14
C MET A 225 13.63 -5.85 -3.30
N PHE A 226 12.82 -6.24 -2.31
CA PHE A 226 12.22 -5.29 -1.36
C PHE A 226 13.29 -4.58 -0.54
N LYS A 227 14.27 -5.31 0.00
CA LYS A 227 15.39 -4.74 0.75
C LYS A 227 16.18 -3.72 -0.08
N LEU A 228 16.56 -4.09 -1.31
CA LEU A 228 17.28 -3.22 -2.24
C LEU A 228 16.49 -1.94 -2.52
N THR A 229 15.19 -2.04 -2.74
CA THR A 229 14.33 -0.88 -2.97
C THR A 229 14.24 0.02 -1.74
N ALA A 230 14.16 -0.55 -0.53
CA ALA A 230 14.18 0.20 0.72
C ALA A 230 15.53 0.92 0.94
N ASP A 231 16.65 0.27 0.62
CA ASP A 231 17.98 0.89 0.69
C ASP A 231 18.13 2.05 -0.31
N MET A 232 17.57 1.92 -1.53
CA MET A 232 17.54 3.05 -2.48
C MET A 232 16.68 4.21 -1.97
N LEU A 233 15.54 3.92 -1.33
CA LEU A 233 14.67 4.95 -0.74
C LEU A 233 15.32 5.66 0.47
N GLN A 234 16.33 5.07 1.12
CA GLN A 234 17.04 5.70 2.23
C GLN A 234 17.74 7.01 1.81
N PHE A 235 18.17 7.12 0.55
CA PHE A 235 18.84 8.32 0.02
C PHE A 235 17.88 9.49 -0.24
N VAL A 236 16.56 9.26 -0.35
CA VAL A 236 15.58 10.32 -0.62
C VAL A 236 15.56 11.35 0.51
N GLY A 237 15.63 10.91 1.77
CA GLY A 237 15.66 11.79 2.95
C GLY A 237 16.76 12.87 2.86
N PRO A 238 18.05 12.48 2.81
CA PRO A 238 19.17 13.43 2.67
C PRO A 238 19.09 14.33 1.42
N LEU A 239 18.66 13.79 0.26
CA LEU A 239 18.52 14.57 -0.97
C LEU A 239 17.44 15.65 -0.83
N CYS A 240 16.26 15.30 -0.31
CA CYS A 240 15.18 16.24 -0.05
C CYS A 240 15.56 17.28 1.02
N ILE A 241 16.30 16.91 2.08
CA ILE A 241 16.79 17.86 3.08
C ILE A 241 17.69 18.92 2.45
N SER A 242 18.61 18.53 1.54
CA SER A 242 19.44 19.49 0.80
C SER A 242 18.60 20.45 -0.04
N GLY A 243 17.56 19.94 -0.72
CA GLY A 243 16.59 20.77 -1.45
C GLY A 243 15.79 21.72 -0.55
N ILE A 244 15.37 21.27 0.63
CA ILE A 244 14.65 22.10 1.62
C ILE A 244 15.56 23.22 2.15
N VAL A 245 16.82 22.92 2.47
CA VAL A 245 17.79 23.95 2.90
C VAL A 245 17.95 25.00 1.80
N ASN A 246 18.16 24.59 0.54
CA ASN A 246 18.25 25.51 -0.59
C ASN A 246 16.95 26.33 -0.81
N PHE A 247 15.78 25.74 -0.58
CA PHE A 247 14.49 26.44 -0.67
C PHE A 247 14.32 27.51 0.42
N VAL A 248 14.83 27.26 1.64
CA VAL A 248 14.75 28.21 2.77
C VAL A 248 15.84 29.28 2.69
N THR A 249 17.01 28.98 2.15
CA THR A 249 18.10 29.96 1.96
C THR A 249 17.95 30.78 0.68
N ALA A 250 17.17 30.32 -0.30
CA ALA A 250 16.72 31.15 -1.40
C ALA A 250 15.83 32.29 -0.86
N GLY A 251 16.32 33.52 -0.98
CA GLY A 251 15.62 34.73 -0.53
C GLY A 251 14.36 35.05 -1.35
N GLU A 252 13.94 36.31 -1.34
CA GLU A 252 12.71 36.76 -2.00
C GLU A 252 12.62 36.28 -3.47
N LYS A 253 11.66 35.39 -3.71
CA LYS A 253 11.34 34.91 -5.06
C LYS A 253 10.57 36.00 -5.78
N LYS A 254 11.03 36.36 -6.98
CA LYS A 254 10.26 37.21 -7.89
C LYS A 254 8.88 36.56 -8.11
N ILE A 255 7.82 37.34 -7.93
CA ILE A 255 6.45 36.90 -8.19
C ILE A 255 6.36 36.50 -9.67
N PRO A 256 6.17 35.20 -10.00
CA PRO A 256 6.00 34.78 -11.37
C PRO A 256 4.59 35.15 -11.84
N SER A 257 4.38 35.36 -13.14
CA SER A 257 3.03 35.44 -13.71
C SER A 257 2.25 34.14 -13.42
N PRO A 258 0.91 34.15 -13.33
CA PRO A 258 0.13 32.93 -13.12
C PRO A 258 0.40 31.91 -14.24
N HIS A 259 0.78 30.69 -13.85
CA HIS A 259 1.13 29.60 -14.78
C HIS A 259 1.00 28.24 -14.07
N HIS A 260 0.88 27.17 -14.86
CA HIS A 260 0.97 25.80 -14.34
C HIS A 260 2.41 25.49 -13.92
N VAL A 261 2.57 25.01 -12.69
CA VAL A 261 3.87 24.78 -12.05
C VAL A 261 4.66 23.70 -12.79
N THR A 262 5.90 24.00 -13.20
CA THR A 262 6.74 23.00 -13.87
C THR A 262 7.26 21.95 -12.88
N VAL A 263 7.62 20.75 -13.37
CA VAL A 263 8.21 19.68 -12.54
C VAL A 263 9.44 20.16 -11.76
N THR A 264 10.23 21.06 -12.36
CA THR A 264 11.39 21.69 -11.72
C THR A 264 11.00 22.61 -10.55
N GLU A 265 9.94 23.39 -10.68
CA GLU A 265 9.45 24.28 -9.61
C GLU A 265 8.71 23.50 -8.51
N PHE A 266 7.99 22.45 -8.90
CA PHE A 266 7.34 21.50 -8.00
C PHE A 266 8.37 20.83 -7.09
N LEU A 267 9.42 20.23 -7.66
CA LEU A 267 10.49 19.58 -6.88
C LEU A 267 11.45 20.57 -6.19
N ALA A 268 11.47 21.84 -6.60
CA ALA A 268 12.18 22.90 -5.87
C ALA A 268 11.40 23.41 -4.64
N ASN A 269 10.13 23.04 -4.46
CA ASN A 269 9.32 23.53 -3.34
C ASN A 269 9.57 22.71 -2.05
N GLY A 270 9.91 23.40 -0.95
CA GLY A 270 10.22 22.77 0.33
C GLY A 270 9.07 21.95 0.91
N TYR A 271 7.81 22.39 0.76
CA TYR A 271 6.64 21.65 1.27
C TYR A 271 6.40 20.35 0.49
N VAL A 272 6.60 20.38 -0.84
CA VAL A 272 6.55 19.19 -1.69
C VAL A 272 7.65 18.21 -1.29
N LEU A 273 8.87 18.69 -1.06
CA LEU A 273 9.99 17.85 -0.61
C LEU A 273 9.73 17.21 0.76
N VAL A 274 9.08 17.90 1.70
CA VAL A 274 8.62 17.29 2.97
C VAL A 274 7.62 16.15 2.70
N GLY A 275 6.67 16.35 1.77
CA GLY A 275 5.76 15.30 1.31
C GLY A 275 6.50 14.10 0.71
N CYS A 276 7.52 14.34 -0.14
CA CYS A 276 8.38 13.29 -0.70
C CYS A 276 9.13 12.51 0.39
N ILE A 277 9.66 13.17 1.43
CA ILE A 277 10.27 12.51 2.59
C ILE A 277 9.24 11.61 3.29
N THR A 278 8.04 12.11 3.56
CA THR A 278 7.00 11.35 4.27
C THR A 278 6.56 10.11 3.49
N VAL A 279 6.27 10.26 2.19
CA VAL A 279 5.86 9.15 1.32
C VAL A 279 7.00 8.13 1.21
N SER A 280 8.21 8.56 0.87
CA SER A 280 9.36 7.65 0.70
C SER A 280 9.75 6.93 1.99
N ALA A 281 9.66 7.60 3.15
CA ALA A 281 9.86 6.97 4.45
C ALA A 281 8.83 5.88 4.71
N PHE A 282 7.53 6.14 4.45
CA PHE A 282 6.48 5.15 4.60
C PHE A 282 6.72 3.94 3.67
N THR A 283 6.97 4.17 2.37
CA THR A 283 7.28 3.08 1.41
C THR A 283 8.49 2.24 1.87
N ARG A 284 9.57 2.91 2.30
CA ARG A 284 10.79 2.26 2.79
C ARG A 284 10.52 1.36 3.97
N HIS A 285 9.83 1.87 5.00
CA HIS A 285 9.49 1.09 6.18
C HIS A 285 8.62 -0.11 5.84
N THR A 286 7.62 0.05 4.96
CA THR A 286 6.79 -1.05 4.47
C THR A 286 7.62 -2.14 3.78
N PHE A 287 8.57 -1.77 2.91
CA PHE A 287 9.43 -2.74 2.23
C PHE A 287 10.46 -3.42 3.14
N ASP A 288 11.08 -2.68 4.09
CA ASP A 288 11.97 -3.27 5.10
C ASP A 288 11.23 -4.28 5.98
N GLN A 289 10.04 -3.94 6.50
CA GLN A 289 9.24 -4.86 7.32
C GLN A 289 8.78 -6.08 6.53
N THR A 290 8.39 -5.90 5.26
CA THR A 290 8.06 -7.03 4.36
C THR A 290 9.26 -7.94 4.16
N TYR A 291 10.45 -7.38 3.93
CA TYR A 291 11.69 -8.14 3.83
C TYR A 291 11.98 -8.94 5.10
N TYR A 292 11.90 -8.32 6.28
CA TYR A 292 12.17 -9.00 7.56
C TYR A 292 11.20 -10.15 7.81
N TYR A 293 9.89 -9.97 7.55
CA TYR A 293 8.92 -11.06 7.69
C TYR A 293 9.17 -12.20 6.70
N TRP A 294 9.38 -11.91 5.42
CA TRP A 294 9.62 -12.96 4.41
C TRP A 294 10.90 -13.75 4.71
N THR A 295 11.98 -13.08 5.10
CA THR A 295 13.24 -13.75 5.45
C THR A 295 13.13 -14.57 6.74
N ALA A 296 12.43 -14.06 7.76
CA ALA A 296 12.19 -14.80 9.00
C ALA A 296 11.33 -16.06 8.78
N VAL A 297 10.20 -15.94 8.05
CA VAL A 297 9.30 -17.06 7.75
C VAL A 297 9.99 -18.14 6.93
N GLU A 298 10.68 -17.76 5.85
CA GLU A 298 11.44 -18.73 5.06
C GLU A 298 12.58 -19.37 5.88
N GLY A 299 13.24 -18.60 6.76
CA GLY A 299 14.22 -19.11 7.73
C GLY A 299 13.66 -20.20 8.65
N VAL A 300 12.44 -20.01 9.18
CA VAL A 300 11.71 -21.04 9.93
C VAL A 300 11.41 -22.26 9.06
N HIS A 301 10.97 -22.07 7.81
CA HIS A 301 10.71 -23.18 6.90
C HIS A 301 11.95 -24.02 6.60
N ILE A 302 13.09 -23.37 6.36
CA ILE A 302 14.38 -24.02 6.13
C ILE A 302 14.78 -24.85 7.37
N LYS A 303 14.67 -24.27 8.57
CA LYS A 303 14.96 -24.94 9.84
C LYS A 303 14.09 -26.19 10.02
N SER A 304 12.77 -26.05 9.90
CA SER A 304 11.81 -27.16 10.05
C SER A 304 12.05 -28.29 9.04
N ALA A 305 12.29 -27.95 7.77
CA ALA A 305 12.57 -28.94 6.72
C ALA A 305 13.81 -29.79 7.02
N ILE A 306 14.88 -29.14 7.51
CA ILE A 306 16.15 -29.79 7.86
C ILE A 306 15.99 -30.66 9.13
N GLN A 307 15.29 -30.17 10.15
CA GLN A 307 15.03 -30.93 11.38
C GLN A 307 14.24 -32.22 11.10
N VAL A 308 13.11 -32.13 10.38
CA VAL A 308 12.33 -33.31 9.97
C VAL A 308 13.16 -34.25 9.08
N ARG A 309 14.01 -33.70 8.20
CA ARG A 309 14.90 -34.53 7.36
C ARG A 309 15.97 -35.26 8.18
N GLY A 310 16.48 -34.66 9.25
CA GLY A 310 17.42 -35.25 10.18
C GLY A 310 16.77 -36.36 11.00
N TYR A 311 15.60 -36.10 11.58
CA TYR A 311 14.81 -37.09 12.30
C TYR A 311 14.48 -38.31 11.42
N ASN A 312 13.99 -38.08 10.19
CA ASN A 312 13.73 -39.13 9.18
C ASN A 312 15.00 -39.74 8.55
N LYS A 313 16.16 -39.67 9.22
CA LYS A 313 17.43 -40.29 8.83
C LYS A 313 18.04 -41.12 9.95
N SER A 314 17.76 -40.75 11.20
CA SER A 314 17.97 -41.59 12.39
C SER A 314 17.01 -42.78 12.40
#